data_AF-A0A6N6WP78-F1
#
_entry.id   AF-A0A6N6WP78-F1
#
_cell.length_a   1.000
_cell.length_b   1.000
_cell.length_c   1.000
_cell.angle_alpha   90.00
_cell.angle_beta   90.00
_cell.angle_gamma   90.00
#
_symmetry.space_group_name_H-M   'P 1'
#
loop_
_entity.id
_entity.type
_entity.pdbx_description
1 polymer ?
#
loop_
_entity_poly.entity_id
_entity_poly.type
_entity_poly.pdbx_seq_one_letter_code
_entity_poly.pdbx_strand_id
1 'polypeptide(L)'
;DKDRFNPAITALHQQLCEELGDEMSGVSVEQVAHLALGVIWYQRQAGAVMHPAFESYRRDGTTFMMTQKERTSRYMPSIGPKTRKPAYASFEKINGFHRLIGAKSNPSWYQHWINRTLSNGNNLFISSVAETVLRRLFTALKIAGVVKDFDTKGREAWGLVPSALVVS
;
A
#
# COMPACT_ATOMS: atom_id res chain seq x y z
N ASP A 1 -3.14 5.45 -16.25
CA ASP A 1 -3.65 6.82 -16.35
C ASP A 1 -2.63 7.80 -15.78
N LYS A 2 -1.79 8.38 -16.65
CA LYS A 2 -0.74 9.34 -16.23
C LYS A 2 -1.35 10.66 -15.78
N ASP A 3 -2.53 11.00 -16.32
CA ASP A 3 -3.19 12.28 -16.13
C ASP A 3 -3.77 12.41 -14.72
N ARG A 4 -4.13 11.29 -14.08
CA ARG A 4 -4.53 11.27 -12.65
C ARG A 4 -3.35 11.11 -11.69
N PHE A 5 -2.37 10.31 -12.07
CA PHE A 5 -1.26 9.96 -11.18
C PHE A 5 -0.30 11.15 -10.98
N ASN A 6 0.14 11.81 -12.06
CA ASN A 6 1.15 12.86 -11.96
C ASN A 6 0.70 14.08 -11.13
N PRO A 7 -0.55 14.58 -11.27
CA PRO A 7 -1.03 15.67 -10.42
C PRO A 7 -1.13 15.26 -8.95
N ALA A 8 -1.58 14.03 -8.67
CA ALA A 8 -1.66 13.53 -7.30
C ALA A 8 -0.28 13.43 -6.63
N ILE A 9 0.76 13.02 -7.37
CA ILE A 9 2.13 12.99 -6.87
C ILE A 9 2.70 14.39 -6.66
N THR A 10 2.40 15.33 -7.55
CA THR A 10 2.85 16.73 -7.41
C THR A 10 2.21 17.36 -6.17
N ALA A 11 0.90 17.17 -5.98
CA ALA A 11 0.19 17.65 -4.79
C ALA A 11 0.70 16.98 -3.50
N LEU A 12 0.98 15.67 -3.55
CA LEU A 12 1.56 14.95 -2.42
C LEU A 12 2.95 15.49 -2.06
N HIS A 13 3.81 15.75 -3.04
CA HIS A 13 5.14 16.33 -2.81
C HIS A 13 5.03 17.69 -2.12
N GLN A 14 4.18 18.59 -2.65
CA GLN A 14 3.93 19.89 -2.02
C GLN A 14 3.44 19.75 -0.57
N GLN A 15 2.43 18.90 -0.34
CA GLN A 15 1.89 18.64 1.00
C GLN A 15 2.95 18.14 1.98
N LEU A 16 3.81 17.21 1.54
CA LEU A 16 4.88 16.68 2.39
C LEU A 16 5.94 17.74 2.70
N CYS A 17 6.30 18.58 1.74
CA CYS A 17 7.23 19.69 1.98
C CYS A 17 6.66 20.74 2.96
N GLU A 18 5.36 21.03 2.88
CA GLU A 18 4.69 21.95 3.80
C GLU A 18 4.58 21.39 5.23
N GLU A 19 4.26 20.09 5.37
CA GLU A 19 4.04 19.46 6.68
C GLU A 19 5.35 19.06 7.38
N LEU A 20 6.35 18.62 6.62
CA LEU A 20 7.57 18.02 7.14
C LEU A 20 8.82 18.89 6.91
N GLY A 21 8.71 20.06 6.30
CA GLY A 21 9.78 21.07 6.21
C GLY A 21 11.17 20.51 5.91
N ASP A 22 12.06 20.59 6.90
CA ASP A 22 13.47 20.21 6.80
C ASP A 22 13.66 18.72 6.44
N GLU A 23 12.80 17.83 6.94
CA GLU A 23 12.81 16.40 6.62
C GLU A 23 12.40 16.10 5.18
N MET A 24 11.89 17.06 4.41
CA MET A 24 11.63 16.92 2.98
C MET A 24 12.52 17.84 2.13
N SER A 25 13.49 18.52 2.75
CA SER A 25 14.42 19.41 2.06
C SER A 25 15.24 18.65 1.01
N GLY A 26 15.24 19.16 -0.21
CA GLY A 26 15.94 18.56 -1.35
C GLY A 26 15.29 17.29 -1.92
N VAL A 27 14.13 16.86 -1.41
CA VAL A 27 13.36 15.75 -2.01
C VAL A 27 12.65 16.27 -3.27
N SER A 28 12.86 15.60 -4.40
CA SER A 28 12.20 15.96 -5.67
C SER A 28 10.84 15.26 -5.85
N VAL A 29 9.99 15.82 -6.71
CA VAL A 29 8.72 15.20 -7.14
C VAL A 29 8.97 13.80 -7.73
N GLU A 30 10.07 13.63 -8.46
CA GLU A 30 10.46 12.34 -9.05
C GLU A 30 10.76 11.29 -7.99
N GLN A 31 11.40 11.66 -6.87
CA GLN A 31 11.62 10.73 -5.75
C GLN A 31 10.31 10.29 -5.10
N VAL A 32 9.34 11.20 -4.95
CA VAL A 32 8.00 10.87 -4.48
C VAL A 32 7.26 9.97 -5.49
N ALA A 33 7.44 10.20 -6.79
CA ALA A 33 6.90 9.33 -7.83
C ALA A 33 7.49 7.90 -7.74
N HIS A 34 8.81 7.77 -7.57
CA HIS A 34 9.48 6.48 -7.39
C HIS A 34 9.02 5.76 -6.12
N LEU A 35 8.83 6.49 -5.03
CA LEU A 35 8.23 5.97 -3.80
C LEU A 35 6.85 5.36 -4.09
N ALA A 36 5.95 6.14 -4.69
CA ALA A 36 4.59 5.71 -5.01
C ALA A 36 4.56 4.50 -5.96
N LEU A 37 5.36 4.54 -7.04
CA LEU A 37 5.45 3.44 -8.00
C LEU A 37 5.97 2.15 -7.37
N GLY A 38 6.99 2.24 -6.51
CA GLY A 38 7.49 1.06 -5.79
C GLY A 38 6.45 0.48 -4.83
N VAL A 39 5.67 1.32 -4.14
CA VAL A 39 4.56 0.89 -3.28
C VAL A 39 3.47 0.17 -4.07
N ILE A 40 3.07 0.73 -5.22
CA ILE A 40 2.07 0.11 -6.11
C ILE A 40 2.59 -1.23 -6.65
N TRP A 41 3.85 -1.26 -7.11
CA TRP A 41 4.50 -2.46 -7.62
C TRP A 41 4.56 -3.56 -6.57
N TYR A 42 4.95 -3.23 -5.33
CA TYR A 42 5.02 -4.17 -4.24
C TYR A 42 3.65 -4.74 -3.86
N GLN A 43 2.62 -3.90 -3.80
CA GLN A 43 1.24 -4.34 -3.57
C GLN A 43 0.73 -5.25 -4.69
N ARG A 44 1.03 -4.93 -5.96
CA ARG A 44 0.68 -5.78 -7.09
C ARG A 44 1.36 -7.15 -6.99
N GLN A 45 2.65 -7.19 -6.67
CA GLN A 45 3.40 -8.44 -6.50
C GLN A 45 2.93 -9.26 -5.29
N ALA A 46 2.33 -8.59 -4.30
CA ALA A 46 1.67 -9.21 -3.16
C ALA A 46 0.25 -9.72 -3.45
N GLY A 47 -0.28 -9.48 -4.66
CA GLY A 47 -1.64 -9.83 -5.04
C GLY A 47 -2.70 -8.99 -4.33
N ALA A 48 -2.33 -7.83 -3.76
CA ALA A 48 -3.20 -6.93 -2.98
C ALA A 48 -4.23 -6.17 -3.84
N VAL A 49 -4.76 -6.82 -4.88
CA VAL A 49 -5.80 -6.30 -5.77
C VAL A 49 -7.15 -6.68 -5.20
N MET A 50 -8.08 -5.72 -5.12
CA MET A 50 -9.42 -5.94 -4.57
C MET A 50 -10.32 -6.71 -5.56
N HIS A 51 -9.97 -7.98 -5.78
CA HIS A 51 -10.72 -8.87 -6.64
C HIS A 51 -11.92 -9.46 -5.87
N PRO A 52 -13.14 -9.51 -6.45
CA PRO A 52 -14.35 -9.99 -5.76
C PRO A 52 -14.22 -11.38 -5.13
N ALA A 53 -13.42 -12.27 -5.74
CA ALA A 53 -13.13 -13.60 -5.21
C ALA A 53 -12.50 -13.60 -3.81
N PHE A 54 -11.92 -12.50 -3.35
CA PHE A 54 -11.27 -12.37 -2.05
C PHE A 54 -12.06 -11.48 -1.07
N GLU A 55 -13.32 -11.14 -1.36
CA GLU A 55 -14.13 -10.23 -0.54
C GLU A 55 -14.22 -10.69 0.92
N SER A 56 -14.64 -11.93 1.17
CA SER A 56 -14.70 -12.46 2.54
C SER A 56 -13.33 -12.50 3.22
N TYR A 57 -12.27 -12.81 2.46
CA TYR A 57 -10.91 -12.84 3.01
C TYR A 57 -10.46 -11.44 3.44
N ARG A 58 -10.77 -10.41 2.64
CA ARG A 58 -10.52 -9.01 3.01
C ARG A 58 -11.25 -8.64 4.29
N ARG A 59 -12.54 -8.94 4.40
CA ARG A 59 -13.34 -8.60 5.58
C ARG A 59 -12.92 -9.37 6.84
N ASP A 60 -12.68 -10.68 6.71
CA ASP A 60 -12.57 -11.58 7.87
C ASP A 60 -11.12 -11.94 8.22
N GLY A 61 -10.17 -11.73 7.31
CA GLY A 61 -8.76 -12.11 7.42
C GLY A 61 -8.53 -13.63 7.32
N THR A 62 -9.54 -14.41 6.97
CA THR A 62 -9.47 -15.88 6.88
C THR A 62 -10.02 -16.39 5.55
N THR A 63 -9.49 -17.51 5.06
CA THR A 63 -9.85 -18.06 3.74
C THR A 63 -11.05 -19.00 3.76
N PHE A 64 -11.58 -19.35 4.94
CA PHE A 64 -12.68 -20.32 5.06
C PHE A 64 -13.92 -19.87 4.29
N MET A 65 -14.35 -18.63 4.51
CA MET A 65 -15.53 -18.07 3.84
C MET A 65 -15.34 -17.95 2.33
N MET A 66 -14.10 -17.78 1.87
CA MET A 66 -13.75 -17.62 0.46
C MET A 66 -14.05 -18.88 -0.37
N THR A 67 -13.82 -20.05 0.22
CA THR A 67 -14.11 -21.34 -0.42
C THR A 67 -15.61 -21.64 -0.39
N GLN A 68 -16.31 -21.23 0.67
CA GLN A 68 -17.72 -21.54 0.88
C GLN A 68 -18.68 -20.59 0.15
N LYS A 69 -18.47 -19.28 0.30
CA LYS A 69 -19.38 -18.22 -0.16
C LYS A 69 -19.09 -17.81 -1.60
N GLU A 70 -17.84 -17.45 -1.90
CA GLU A 70 -17.40 -17.05 -3.25
C GLU A 70 -17.21 -18.26 -4.17
N ARG A 71 -17.29 -19.48 -3.63
CA ARG A 71 -17.16 -20.76 -4.37
C ARG A 71 -15.94 -20.79 -5.27
N THR A 72 -14.85 -20.15 -4.82
CA THR A 72 -13.57 -20.05 -5.53
C THR A 72 -13.04 -21.41 -5.98
N SER A 73 -13.33 -22.48 -5.25
CA SER A 73 -12.98 -23.86 -5.62
C SER A 73 -13.51 -24.34 -6.98
N ARG A 74 -14.52 -23.67 -7.56
CA ARG A 74 -15.08 -24.04 -8.86
C ARG A 74 -14.24 -23.57 -10.05
N TYR A 75 -13.45 -22.52 -9.87
CA TYR A 75 -12.75 -21.84 -10.97
C TYR A 75 -11.33 -21.38 -10.61
N MET A 76 -10.89 -21.60 -9.36
CA MET A 76 -9.54 -21.30 -8.89
C MET A 76 -8.91 -22.52 -8.23
N PRO A 77 -7.57 -22.63 -8.23
CA PRO A 77 -6.85 -23.59 -7.43
C PRO A 77 -7.20 -23.47 -5.94
N SER A 78 -7.10 -24.58 -5.20
CA SER A 78 -7.35 -24.57 -3.76
C SER A 78 -6.36 -23.65 -3.02
N ILE A 79 -6.90 -22.73 -2.23
CA ILE A 79 -6.11 -21.81 -1.40
C ILE A 79 -6.05 -22.36 0.03
N GLY A 80 -5.03 -23.18 0.27
CA GLY A 80 -4.77 -23.79 1.56
C GLY A 80 -4.02 -22.86 2.53
N PRO A 81 -3.75 -23.32 3.77
CA PRO A 81 -3.02 -22.55 4.77
C PRO A 81 -1.64 -22.07 4.29
N LYS A 82 -0.95 -22.91 3.49
CA LYS A 82 0.41 -22.66 2.94
C LYS A 82 0.42 -21.91 1.60
N THR A 83 -0.73 -21.77 0.95
CA THR A 83 -0.81 -21.03 -0.32
C THR A 83 -0.62 -19.54 -0.05
N ARG A 84 0.15 -18.87 -0.90
CA ARG A 84 0.31 -17.42 -0.83
C ARG A 84 -1.03 -16.74 -1.05
N LYS A 85 -1.46 -15.94 -0.09
CA LYS A 85 -2.70 -15.15 -0.13
C LYS A 85 -2.37 -13.71 -0.52
N PRO A 86 -3.33 -12.96 -1.08
CA PRO A 86 -3.22 -11.52 -1.20
C PRO A 86 -2.77 -10.87 0.11
N ALA A 87 -1.69 -10.09 0.10
CA ALA A 87 -1.23 -9.38 1.29
C ALA A 87 -1.47 -7.88 1.13
N TYR A 88 -2.65 -7.43 1.60
CA TYR A 88 -3.05 -6.02 1.61
C TYR A 88 -2.21 -5.19 2.59
N ALA A 89 -2.20 -3.88 2.42
CA ALA A 89 -1.42 -2.98 3.27
C ALA A 89 -2.23 -2.48 4.47
N SER A 90 -1.65 -2.44 5.67
CA SER A 90 -2.33 -1.94 6.88
C SER A 90 -1.32 -1.30 7.84
N PHE A 91 -1.68 -0.21 8.51
CA PHE A 91 -0.88 0.34 9.60
C PHE A 91 -0.91 -0.57 10.85
N GLU A 92 -2.05 -1.23 11.05
CA GLU A 92 -2.26 -2.19 12.13
C GLU A 92 -1.78 -3.59 11.75
N LYS A 93 -1.49 -4.41 12.77
CA LYS A 93 -1.08 -5.80 12.56
C LYS A 93 -2.30 -6.66 12.23
N ILE A 94 -2.43 -7.10 10.97
CA ILE A 94 -3.46 -8.05 10.50
C ILE A 94 -2.77 -9.30 9.96
N ASN A 95 -3.26 -10.49 10.32
CA ASN A 95 -2.63 -11.74 9.90
C ASN A 95 -2.75 -11.93 8.37
N GLY A 96 -1.63 -12.25 7.72
CA GLY A 96 -1.54 -12.41 6.27
C GLY A 96 -1.47 -11.12 5.47
N PHE A 97 -1.60 -9.94 6.10
CA PHE A 97 -1.47 -8.65 5.44
C PHE A 97 -0.07 -8.07 5.70
N HIS A 98 0.37 -7.19 4.80
CA HIS A 98 1.60 -6.45 4.99
C HIS A 98 1.37 -5.28 5.96
N ARG A 99 2.22 -5.22 6.97
CA ARG A 99 2.24 -4.08 7.90
C ARG A 99 3.05 -2.93 7.30
N LEU A 100 2.47 -1.74 7.25
CA LEU A 100 3.08 -0.52 6.72
C LEU A 100 4.19 -0.01 7.63
N ILE A 101 3.98 -0.07 8.96
CA ILE A 101 4.97 0.32 9.97
C ILE A 101 5.35 -0.91 10.79
N GLY A 102 6.60 -1.36 10.65
CA GLY A 102 7.18 -2.47 11.39
C GLY A 102 7.59 -2.10 12.81
N ALA A 103 8.19 -3.05 13.53
CA ALA A 103 8.83 -2.76 14.81
C ALA A 103 10.18 -2.05 14.57
N LYS A 104 10.69 -1.32 15.56
CA LYS A 104 12.01 -0.64 15.45
C LYS A 104 13.15 -1.61 15.11
N SER A 105 13.11 -2.84 15.65
CA SER A 105 14.10 -3.89 15.40
C SER A 105 13.90 -4.63 14.06
N ASN A 106 12.73 -4.50 13.44
CA ASN A 106 12.41 -5.14 12.16
C ASN A 106 11.45 -4.23 11.37
N PRO A 107 11.99 -3.17 10.72
CA PRO A 107 11.21 -2.26 9.92
C PRO A 107 10.51 -2.97 8.76
N SER A 108 9.39 -2.42 8.32
CA SER A 108 8.67 -2.96 7.17
C SER A 108 9.44 -2.73 5.86
N TRP A 109 9.09 -3.48 4.82
CA TRP A 109 9.56 -3.20 3.47
C TRP A 109 9.28 -1.75 3.04
N TYR A 110 8.13 -1.18 3.43
CA TYR A 110 7.75 0.19 3.11
C TYR A 110 8.68 1.22 3.76
N GLN A 111 9.06 1.01 5.02
CA GLN A 111 10.02 1.88 5.71
C GLN A 111 11.39 1.83 5.04
N HIS A 112 11.85 0.63 4.65
CA HIS A 112 13.09 0.50 3.87
C HIS A 112 13.00 1.19 2.51
N TRP A 113 11.84 1.11 1.84
CA TRP A 113 11.64 1.76 0.55
C TRP A 113 11.65 3.29 0.67
N ILE A 114 10.99 3.86 1.68
CA ILE A 114 11.06 5.30 2.00
C ILE A 114 12.50 5.75 2.20
N ASN A 115 13.26 5.03 3.03
CA ASN A 115 14.67 5.36 3.27
C ASN A 115 15.49 5.31 1.97
N ARG A 116 15.17 4.38 1.06
CA ARG A 116 15.89 4.25 -0.20
C ARG A 116 15.53 5.33 -1.22
N THR A 117 14.27 5.77 -1.26
CA THR A 117 13.81 6.76 -2.24
C THR A 117 13.99 8.19 -1.78
N LEU A 118 13.79 8.47 -0.49
CA LEU A 118 13.72 9.83 0.06
C LEU A 118 14.95 10.24 0.88
N SER A 119 15.76 9.32 1.42
CA SER A 119 16.88 9.75 2.29
C SER A 119 18.02 10.44 1.52
N ASN A 120 18.15 10.17 0.22
CA ASN A 120 19.19 10.68 -0.69
C ASN A 120 20.62 10.75 -0.08
N GLY A 121 20.94 9.87 0.87
CA GLY A 121 22.21 9.85 1.60
C GLY A 121 22.42 10.93 2.67
N ASN A 122 21.59 11.98 2.72
CA ASN A 122 21.77 13.13 3.62
C ASN A 122 20.70 13.28 4.70
N ASN A 123 19.54 12.62 4.55
CA ASN A 123 18.41 12.81 5.46
C ASN A 123 18.28 11.65 6.44
N LEU A 124 19.04 11.74 7.55
CA LEU A 124 19.05 10.73 8.61
C LEU A 124 17.69 10.55 9.31
N PHE A 125 16.81 11.54 9.23
CA PHE A 125 15.57 11.60 10.01
C PHE A 125 14.32 11.17 9.22
N ILE A 126 14.42 10.86 7.92
CA ILE A 126 13.24 10.42 7.14
C ILE A 126 12.53 9.19 7.74
N SER A 127 13.24 8.38 8.51
CA SER A 127 12.69 7.22 9.21
C SER A 127 11.72 7.58 10.34
N SER A 128 11.86 8.76 10.97
CA SER A 128 10.95 9.22 12.03
C SER A 128 9.58 9.65 11.48
N VAL A 129 9.57 10.17 10.25
CA VAL A 129 8.35 10.65 9.56
C VAL A 129 7.73 9.61 8.63
N ALA A 130 8.25 8.38 8.61
CA ALA A 130 7.82 7.31 7.70
C ALA A 130 6.31 7.01 7.77
N GLU A 131 5.71 7.06 8.97
CA GLU A 131 4.28 6.85 9.12
C GLU A 131 3.47 7.98 8.47
N THR A 132 3.82 9.24 8.72
CA THR A 132 3.17 10.40 8.11
C THR A 132 3.27 10.34 6.59
N VAL A 133 4.48 10.08 6.05
CA VAL A 133 4.71 9.93 4.61
C VAL A 133 3.81 8.85 4.01
N LEU A 134 3.71 7.67 4.63
CA LEU A 134 2.86 6.59 4.13
C LEU A 134 1.37 6.96 4.22
N ARG A 135 0.92 7.58 5.32
CA ARG A 135 -0.49 7.99 5.46
C ARG A 135 -0.89 8.97 4.36
N ARG A 136 -0.05 9.98 4.09
CA ARG A 136 -0.27 10.93 3.00
C ARG A 136 -0.23 10.26 1.64
N LEU A 137 0.74 9.37 1.40
CA LEU A 137 0.83 8.62 0.15
C LEU A 137 -0.43 7.80 -0.12
N PHE A 138 -0.90 7.00 0.84
CA PHE A 138 -2.10 6.18 0.65
C PHE A 138 -3.35 7.04 0.47
N THR A 139 -3.45 8.18 1.15
CA THR A 139 -4.52 9.15 0.95
C THR A 139 -4.51 9.71 -0.48
N ALA A 140 -3.34 10.16 -0.97
CA ALA A 140 -3.20 10.69 -2.33
C ALA A 140 -3.53 9.62 -3.38
N LEU A 141 -3.07 8.38 -3.19
CA LEU A 141 -3.37 7.26 -4.08
C LEU A 141 -4.86 6.88 -4.08
N LYS A 142 -5.57 7.06 -2.95
CA LYS A 142 -7.03 6.86 -2.89
C LYS A 142 -7.79 7.96 -3.62
N ILE A 143 -7.38 9.21 -3.45
CA ILE A 143 -7.95 10.34 -4.22
C ILE A 143 -7.74 10.12 -5.73
N ALA A 144 -6.57 9.62 -6.13
CA ALA A 144 -6.27 9.26 -7.53
C ALA A 144 -7.01 8.00 -8.02
N GLY A 145 -7.74 7.29 -7.15
CA GLY A 145 -8.48 6.07 -7.48
C GLY A 145 -7.61 4.83 -7.69
N VAL A 146 -6.34 4.85 -7.27
CA VAL A 146 -5.38 3.75 -7.42
C VAL A 146 -5.56 2.69 -6.33
N VAL A 147 -5.81 3.14 -5.10
CA VAL A 147 -6.09 2.28 -3.94
C VAL A 147 -7.43 2.63 -3.32
N LYS A 148 -7.96 1.72 -2.50
CA LYS A 148 -9.11 1.97 -1.64
C LYS A 148 -8.88 1.33 -0.28
N ASP A 149 -9.34 2.00 0.75
CA ASP A 149 -9.45 1.52 2.12
C ASP A 149 -10.66 0.60 2.30
N PHE A 150 -10.54 -0.32 3.24
CA PHE A 150 -11.61 -1.21 3.68
C PHE A 150 -11.37 -1.67 5.13
N ASP A 151 -12.44 -2.05 5.81
CA ASP A 151 -12.37 -2.59 7.16
C ASP A 151 -12.08 -4.09 7.17
N THR A 152 -11.20 -4.52 8.06
CA THR A 152 -10.91 -5.93 8.37
C THR A 152 -11.03 -6.17 9.88
N LYS A 153 -12.25 -6.43 10.35
CA LYS A 153 -12.56 -6.64 11.77
C LYS A 153 -12.18 -5.43 12.65
N GLY A 154 -12.63 -4.25 12.24
CA GLY A 154 -12.38 -3.00 12.97
C GLY A 154 -10.99 -2.40 12.75
N ARG A 155 -10.28 -2.84 11.71
CA ARG A 155 -8.92 -2.39 11.37
C ARG A 155 -8.84 -1.99 9.92
N GLU A 156 -8.26 -0.83 9.66
CA GLU A 156 -8.16 -0.29 8.31
C GLU A 156 -7.08 -0.99 7.50
N ALA A 157 -7.43 -1.42 6.30
CA ALA A 157 -6.49 -1.94 5.31
C ALA A 157 -6.74 -1.32 3.94
N TRP A 158 -5.74 -1.41 3.08
CA TRP A 158 -5.69 -0.76 1.78
C TRP A 158 -5.35 -1.77 0.69
N GLY A 159 -6.03 -1.67 -0.46
CA GLY A 159 -5.81 -2.54 -1.61
C GLY A 159 -5.88 -1.77 -2.93
N LEU A 160 -5.25 -2.33 -3.96
CA LEU A 160 -5.28 -1.79 -5.32
C LEU A 160 -6.67 -1.96 -5.94
N VAL A 161 -7.16 -0.89 -6.56
CA VAL A 161 -8.40 -0.89 -7.33
C VAL A 161 -8.15 -1.61 -8.67
N PRO A 162 -8.91 -2.67 -9.03
CA PRO A 162 -8.67 -3.41 -10.28
C PRO A 162 -8.73 -2.54 -11.53
N SER A 163 -9.67 -1.59 -11.60
CA SER A 163 -9.82 -0.69 -12.76
C SER A 163 -8.64 0.26 -12.94
N ALA A 164 -7.85 0.53 -11.89
CA ALA A 164 -6.65 1.36 -11.98
C ALA A 164 -5.45 0.64 -12.61
N LEU A 165 -5.53 -0.69 -12.77
CA LEU A 165 -4.45 -1.52 -13.31
C LEU A 165 -4.61 -1.81 -14.81
N VAL A 166 -5.72 -1.40 -15.42
CA VAL A 166 -5.97 -1.62 -16.85
C VAL A 166 -5.11 -0.64 -17.65
N VAL A 167 -4.28 -1.18 -18.54
CA VAL A 167 -3.61 -0.39 -19.57
C VAL A 167 -4.59 -0.31 -20.74
N SER A 168 -5.20 0.87 -20.93
CA SER A 168 -5.97 1.21 -22.13
C SER A 168 -5.04 1.54 -23.29
#